data_AF-A0A6H5JM62-F1
#
_entry.id   AF-A0A6H5JM62-F1
#
_cell.length_a   1.000
_cell.length_b   1.000
_cell.length_c   1.000
_cell.angle_alpha   90.00
_cell.angle_beta   90.00
_cell.angle_gamma   90.00
#
_symmetry.space_group_name_H-M   'P 1'
#
loop_
_entity.id
_entity.type
_entity.pdbx_description
1 polymer ?
#
loop_
_entity_poly.entity_id
_entity_poly.type
_entity_poly.pdbx_seq_one_letter_code
_entity_poly.pdbx_strand_id
1 'polypeptide(L)'
;MFACMKVVVIAQYWGDEYYHFLVEALPRITLMLDVLVENLDIKVAVHAPKPGSESHTTYIYELLALLGIESERVIFIQTEIHADLAILPSSTPCGRPDTQMVNMLRSVLLKAMYPRTRGIPPQVPRPVIVLVVRESRRWLKNNDQVREALKQYFPDHDIVEFWGIGPIIRQMQLFATASVIVAPHGAGLSNMVASPLHTPVLEIGSPDCSACYLHLALKLQHVYARHPGTKERRTACASAYEPNVDEVVRLVRGLLEAKQQADAMDPPNPFRHF
;
A
#
# COMPACT_ATOMS: atom_id res chain seq x y z
N MET A 1 5.38 -30.94 29.71
CA MET A 1 4.54 -31.03 28.50
C MET A 1 4.97 -29.87 27.62
N PHE A 2 5.70 -30.11 26.54
CA PHE A 2 6.05 -29.03 25.60
C PHE A 2 4.75 -28.58 24.92
N ALA A 3 4.50 -27.28 24.89
CA ALA A 3 3.30 -26.75 24.25
C ALA A 3 3.35 -27.04 22.74
N CYS A 4 2.28 -27.60 22.20
CA CYS A 4 2.13 -27.87 20.76
C CYS A 4 2.11 -26.52 20.00
N MET A 5 3.09 -26.27 19.14
CA MET A 5 3.20 -25.03 18.37
C MET A 5 2.48 -25.17 17.03
N LYS A 6 1.41 -24.39 16.87
CA LYS A 6 0.67 -24.23 15.61
C LYS A 6 1.02 -22.88 14.99
N VAL A 7 1.33 -22.85 13.70
CA VAL A 7 1.80 -21.63 13.03
C VAL A 7 1.24 -21.48 11.62
N VAL A 8 0.83 -20.26 11.27
CA VAL A 8 0.62 -19.84 9.88
C VAL A 8 1.87 -19.14 9.38
N VAL A 9 2.43 -19.59 8.27
CA VAL A 9 3.69 -19.07 7.73
C VAL A 9 3.40 -18.13 6.57
N ILE A 10 3.64 -16.83 6.76
CA ILE A 10 3.58 -15.82 5.69
C ILE A 10 4.95 -15.25 5.35
N ALA A 11 6.01 -15.77 5.97
CA ALA A 11 7.38 -15.39 5.67
C ALA A 11 7.71 -15.58 4.19
N GLN A 12 8.43 -14.61 3.64
CA GLN A 12 8.95 -14.64 2.28
C GLN A 12 10.25 -13.85 2.21
N TYR A 13 11.01 -14.06 1.14
CA TYR A 13 12.18 -13.24 0.87
C TYR A 13 11.79 -11.75 0.75
N TRP A 14 12.59 -10.88 1.38
CA TRP A 14 12.29 -9.44 1.56
C TRP A 14 10.99 -9.14 2.30
N GLY A 15 10.40 -10.09 3.04
CA GLY A 15 9.17 -9.88 3.80
C GLY A 15 9.28 -8.85 4.93
N ASP A 16 10.47 -8.31 5.19
CA ASP A 16 10.76 -7.21 6.10
C ASP A 16 10.72 -5.82 5.42
N GLU A 17 10.64 -5.78 4.09
CA GLU A 17 10.47 -4.55 3.31
C GLU A 17 8.98 -4.23 3.15
N TYR A 18 8.59 -2.97 3.37
CA TYR A 18 7.19 -2.55 3.53
C TYR A 18 6.24 -3.01 2.40
N TYR A 19 6.65 -2.86 1.14
CA TYR A 19 5.84 -3.32 -0.01
C TYR A 19 5.63 -4.84 0.03
N HIS A 20 6.72 -5.60 0.21
CA HIS A 20 6.68 -7.06 0.22
C HIS A 20 5.85 -7.59 1.39
N PHE A 21 5.96 -6.96 2.56
CA PHE A 21 5.11 -7.31 3.68
C PHE A 21 3.64 -7.00 3.38
N LEU A 22 3.30 -5.74 3.08
CA LEU A 22 1.91 -5.30 2.96
C LEU A 22 1.18 -5.92 1.76
N VAL A 23 1.86 -6.10 0.63
CA VAL A 23 1.23 -6.45 -0.66
C VAL A 23 1.36 -7.93 -1.00
N GLU A 24 2.33 -8.64 -0.42
CA GLU A 24 2.62 -10.04 -0.81
C GLU A 24 2.53 -11.03 0.36
N ALA A 25 2.97 -10.65 1.57
CA ALA A 25 2.88 -11.52 2.73
C ALA A 25 1.56 -11.35 3.51
N LEU A 26 1.22 -10.13 3.91
CA LEU A 26 0.05 -9.82 4.72
C LEU A 26 -1.29 -10.29 4.11
N PRO A 27 -1.53 -10.19 2.77
CA PRO A 27 -2.77 -10.67 2.18
C PRO A 27 -3.01 -12.17 2.42
N ARG A 28 -1.97 -12.98 2.65
CA ARG A 28 -2.11 -14.42 2.91
C ARG A 28 -2.85 -14.73 4.20
N ILE A 29 -2.76 -13.84 5.19
CA ILE A 29 -3.50 -13.96 6.45
C ILE A 29 -5.01 -13.89 6.20
N THR A 30 -5.45 -13.13 5.21
CA THR A 30 -6.88 -12.89 4.96
C THR A 30 -7.65 -14.15 4.60
N LEU A 31 -6.97 -15.17 4.06
CA LEU A 31 -7.54 -16.48 3.73
C LEU A 31 -7.95 -17.29 4.97
N MET A 32 -7.43 -16.93 6.15
CA MET A 32 -7.58 -17.68 7.39
C MET A 32 -7.82 -16.76 8.59
N LEU A 33 -8.24 -15.53 8.34
CA LEU A 33 -8.26 -14.49 9.37
C LEU A 33 -9.27 -14.81 10.48
N ASP A 34 -10.43 -15.33 10.11
CA ASP A 34 -11.44 -15.86 11.04
C ASP A 34 -10.86 -16.96 11.93
N VAL A 35 -10.21 -17.96 11.34
CA VAL A 35 -9.54 -19.04 12.09
C VAL A 35 -8.48 -18.46 13.04
N LEU A 36 -7.67 -17.51 12.58
CA LEU A 36 -6.63 -16.90 13.39
C LEU A 36 -7.20 -16.05 14.53
N VAL A 37 -8.29 -15.31 14.32
CA VAL A 37 -8.92 -14.49 15.36
C VAL A 37 -9.63 -15.37 16.40
N GLU A 38 -10.25 -16.46 15.98
CA GLU A 38 -10.93 -17.40 16.89
C GLU A 38 -9.97 -18.33 17.65
N ASN A 39 -8.77 -18.56 17.12
CA ASN A 39 -7.77 -19.47 17.71
C ASN A 39 -6.49 -18.72 18.09
N LEU A 40 -6.49 -18.12 19.29
CA LEU A 40 -5.42 -17.26 19.81
C LEU A 40 -4.08 -17.99 20.03
N ASP A 41 -4.10 -19.32 20.08
CA ASP A 41 -2.92 -20.15 20.26
C ASP A 41 -2.15 -20.40 18.95
N ILE A 42 -2.74 -20.11 17.79
CA ILE A 42 -2.04 -20.15 16.50
C ILE A 42 -1.15 -18.92 16.36
N LYS A 43 0.13 -19.13 16.08
CA LYS A 43 1.13 -18.07 15.86
C LYS A 43 1.20 -17.68 14.39
N VAL A 44 1.68 -16.48 14.10
CA VAL A 44 1.92 -15.97 12.74
C VAL A 44 3.41 -15.79 12.55
N ALA A 45 3.99 -16.57 11.64
CA ALA A 45 5.41 -16.47 11.34
C ALA A 45 5.68 -15.57 10.13
N VAL A 46 6.56 -14.60 10.34
CA VAL A 46 6.95 -13.56 9.38
C VAL A 46 8.46 -13.61 9.13
N HIS A 47 8.92 -12.97 8.06
CA HIS A 47 10.36 -12.89 7.77
C HIS A 47 11.06 -11.98 8.77
N ALA A 48 12.17 -12.43 9.34
CA ALA A 48 13.01 -11.60 10.19
C ALA A 48 13.57 -10.39 9.43
N PRO A 49 13.65 -9.20 10.05
CA PRO A 49 14.40 -8.10 9.50
C PRO A 49 15.88 -8.49 9.39
N LYS A 50 16.60 -7.84 8.47
CA LYS A 50 18.06 -7.94 8.45
C LYS A 50 18.65 -7.50 9.80
N PRO A 51 19.73 -8.14 10.27
CA PRO A 51 20.43 -7.70 11.48
C PRO A 51 20.76 -6.20 11.42
N GLY A 52 20.45 -5.46 12.47
CA GLY A 52 20.63 -4.00 12.57
C GLY A 52 19.50 -3.15 11.96
N SER A 53 18.40 -3.78 11.50
CA SER A 53 17.19 -3.11 11.01
C SER A 53 15.95 -3.42 11.86
N GLU A 54 16.12 -3.85 13.10
CA GLU A 54 15.05 -4.34 13.97
C GLU A 54 13.99 -3.26 14.27
N SER A 55 14.42 -2.00 14.36
CA SER A 55 13.54 -0.84 14.54
C SER A 55 12.57 -0.61 13.37
N HIS A 56 12.80 -1.26 12.23
CA HIS A 56 11.94 -1.15 11.05
C HIS A 56 10.78 -2.16 11.07
N THR A 57 10.61 -2.96 12.12
CA THR A 57 9.52 -3.96 12.19
C THR A 57 8.23 -3.45 12.83
N THR A 58 8.20 -2.24 13.38
CA THR A 58 7.01 -1.68 14.06
C THR A 58 5.76 -1.73 13.17
N TYR A 59 5.90 -1.45 11.87
CA TYR A 59 4.78 -1.48 10.96
C TYR A 59 4.18 -2.89 10.78
N ILE A 60 4.98 -3.96 10.94
CA ILE A 60 4.52 -5.36 10.86
C ILE A 60 3.54 -5.62 12.00
N TYR A 61 3.93 -5.26 13.22
CA TYR A 61 3.07 -5.38 14.38
C TYR A 61 1.82 -4.51 14.25
N GLU A 62 1.95 -3.26 13.84
CA GLU A 62 0.80 -2.36 13.69
C GLU A 62 -0.20 -2.86 12.63
N LEU A 63 0.29 -3.37 11.50
CA LEU A 63 -0.58 -3.97 10.48
C LEU A 63 -1.27 -5.24 10.99
N LEU A 64 -0.54 -6.13 11.66
CA LEU A 64 -1.11 -7.35 12.23
C LEU A 64 -2.14 -7.05 13.33
N ALA A 65 -1.89 -6.04 14.16
CA ALA A 65 -2.83 -5.58 15.18
C ALA A 65 -4.13 -5.03 14.57
N LEU A 66 -4.07 -4.33 13.42
CA LEU A 66 -5.28 -3.94 12.68
C LEU A 66 -6.12 -5.15 12.25
N LEU A 67 -5.50 -6.31 12.08
CA LEU A 67 -6.17 -7.57 11.75
C LEU A 67 -6.56 -8.37 13.02
N GLY A 68 -6.37 -7.84 14.23
CA GLY A 68 -6.65 -8.55 15.48
C GLY A 68 -5.62 -9.62 15.84
N ILE A 69 -4.40 -9.51 15.31
CA ILE A 69 -3.28 -10.39 15.66
C ILE A 69 -2.33 -9.64 16.58
N GLU A 70 -2.36 -10.01 17.87
CA GLU A 70 -1.51 -9.43 18.91
C GLU A 70 -0.01 -9.73 18.71
N SER A 71 0.84 -8.83 19.20
CA SER A 71 2.30 -8.87 18.96
C SER A 71 2.96 -10.15 19.48
N GLU A 72 2.46 -10.70 20.58
CA GLU A 72 2.93 -11.94 21.22
C GLU A 72 2.65 -13.19 20.38
N ARG A 73 1.81 -13.06 19.35
CA ARG A 73 1.52 -14.14 18.38
C ARG A 73 2.47 -14.11 17.19
N VAL A 74 3.28 -13.07 17.03
CA VAL A 74 4.18 -12.91 15.88
C VAL A 74 5.52 -13.58 16.16
N ILE A 75 5.98 -14.41 15.23
CA ILE A 75 7.28 -15.08 15.29
C ILE A 75 8.10 -14.62 14.08
N PHE A 76 9.29 -14.08 14.33
CA PHE A 76 10.22 -13.73 13.26
C PHE A 76 11.13 -14.92 12.94
N ILE A 77 11.10 -15.39 11.69
CA ILE A 77 11.94 -16.48 11.19
C ILE A 77 13.22 -15.88 10.60
N GLN A 78 14.38 -16.18 11.21
CA GLN A 78 15.68 -15.88 10.62
C GLN A 78 16.14 -16.97 9.65
N THR A 79 16.13 -18.22 10.10
CA THR A 79 16.59 -19.38 9.33
C THR A 79 15.50 -20.44 9.22
N GLU A 80 15.09 -20.99 10.36
CA GLU A 80 14.13 -22.09 10.44
C GLU A 80 13.29 -22.00 11.73
N ILE A 81 12.12 -22.65 11.71
CA ILE A 81 11.25 -22.85 12.87
C ILE A 81 10.74 -24.29 12.85
N HIS A 82 10.51 -24.88 14.02
CA HIS A 82 9.93 -26.21 14.17
C HIS A 82 8.55 -26.09 14.80
N ALA A 83 7.52 -26.61 14.14
CA ALA A 83 6.13 -26.56 14.57
C ALA A 83 5.49 -27.94 14.46
N ASP A 84 4.56 -28.25 15.36
CA ASP A 84 3.74 -29.46 15.28
C ASP A 84 2.74 -29.39 14.12
N LEU A 85 2.25 -28.17 13.81
CA LEU A 85 1.43 -27.89 12.63
C LEU A 85 1.89 -26.58 11.98
N ALA A 86 2.32 -26.67 10.73
CA ALA A 86 2.59 -25.51 9.89
C ALA A 86 1.54 -25.40 8.78
N ILE A 87 0.87 -24.25 8.73
CA ILE A 87 -0.08 -23.91 7.67
C ILE A 87 0.63 -22.95 6.71
N LEU A 88 0.64 -23.33 5.44
CA LEU A 88 1.38 -22.65 4.38
C LEU A 88 0.39 -22.18 3.30
N PRO A 89 -0.12 -20.95 3.39
CA PRO A 89 -0.92 -20.36 2.33
C PRO A 89 -0.12 -20.25 1.01
N SER A 90 -0.83 -20.22 -0.12
CA SER A 90 -0.22 -20.05 -1.44
C SER A 90 0.71 -18.83 -1.49
N SER A 91 1.87 -19.00 -2.13
CA SER A 91 2.85 -17.94 -2.28
C SER A 91 2.43 -16.90 -3.33
N THR A 92 2.96 -15.69 -3.19
CA THR A 92 2.72 -14.57 -4.11
C THR A 92 4.02 -14.29 -4.87
N PRO A 93 4.02 -14.30 -6.21
CA PRO A 93 5.21 -13.93 -6.96
C PRO A 93 5.60 -12.47 -6.73
N CYS A 94 6.90 -12.21 -6.62
CA CYS A 94 7.45 -10.88 -6.39
C CYS A 94 6.95 -9.87 -7.44
N GLY A 95 6.44 -8.74 -6.98
CA GLY A 95 5.88 -7.65 -7.78
C GLY A 95 4.58 -7.99 -8.48
N ARG A 96 3.92 -9.13 -8.20
CA ARG A 96 2.71 -9.60 -8.89
C ARG A 96 1.66 -10.08 -7.88
N PRO A 97 1.03 -9.15 -7.14
CA PRO A 97 -0.01 -9.50 -6.19
C PRO A 97 -1.19 -10.23 -6.84
N ASP A 98 -1.77 -11.17 -6.08
CA ASP A 98 -3.03 -11.80 -6.46
C ASP A 98 -4.21 -10.84 -6.27
N THR A 99 -5.11 -10.79 -7.26
CA THR A 99 -6.25 -9.86 -7.26
C THR A 99 -7.18 -10.09 -6.08
N GLN A 100 -7.53 -11.33 -5.78
CA GLN A 100 -8.51 -11.66 -4.74
C GLN A 100 -7.90 -11.36 -3.37
N MET A 101 -6.66 -11.78 -3.14
CA MET A 101 -5.97 -11.59 -1.87
C MET A 101 -5.78 -10.12 -1.51
N VAL A 102 -5.35 -9.25 -2.44
CA VAL A 102 -5.19 -7.82 -2.13
C VAL A 102 -6.53 -7.12 -1.92
N ASN A 103 -7.59 -7.53 -2.61
CA ASN A 103 -8.93 -6.98 -2.39
C ASN A 103 -9.55 -7.47 -1.06
N MET A 104 -9.29 -8.70 -0.64
CA MET A 104 -9.64 -9.18 0.70
C MET A 104 -8.90 -8.40 1.77
N LEU A 105 -7.59 -8.18 1.61
CA LEU A 105 -6.79 -7.38 2.54
C LEU A 105 -7.34 -5.96 2.64
N ARG A 106 -7.58 -5.31 1.50
CA ARG A 106 -8.23 -3.99 1.44
C ARG A 106 -9.53 -3.98 2.25
N SER A 107 -10.42 -4.95 2.03
CA SER A 107 -11.71 -5.00 2.75
C SER A 107 -11.52 -5.12 4.25
N VAL A 108 -10.62 -5.98 4.70
CA VAL A 108 -10.30 -6.18 6.12
C VAL A 108 -9.71 -4.91 6.73
N LEU A 109 -8.72 -4.30 6.09
CA LEU A 109 -8.10 -3.06 6.56
C LEU A 109 -9.11 -1.92 6.69
N LEU A 110 -9.97 -1.73 5.68
CA LEU A 110 -11.00 -0.71 5.73
C LEU A 110 -12.00 -0.97 6.87
N LYS A 111 -12.47 -2.21 7.05
CA LYS A 111 -13.37 -2.58 8.15
C LYS A 111 -12.72 -2.37 9.51
N ALA A 112 -11.43 -2.68 9.65
CA ALA A 112 -10.67 -2.45 10.88
C ALA A 112 -10.52 -0.95 11.19
N MET A 113 -10.24 -0.12 10.19
CA MET A 113 -10.11 1.33 10.37
C MET A 113 -11.45 2.03 10.60
N TYR A 114 -12.54 1.51 10.02
CA TYR A 114 -13.86 2.12 10.03
C TYR A 114 -14.97 1.11 10.42
N PRO A 115 -14.93 0.55 11.64
CA PRO A 115 -15.85 -0.52 12.04
C PRO A 115 -17.30 -0.07 12.09
N ARG A 116 -17.56 1.18 12.51
CA ARG A 116 -18.91 1.74 12.63
C ARG A 116 -19.63 1.89 11.29
N THR A 117 -18.88 2.10 10.21
CA THR A 117 -19.39 2.28 8.85
C THR A 117 -19.09 1.06 7.97
N ARG A 118 -18.69 -0.06 8.59
CA ARG A 118 -18.36 -1.34 7.91
C ARG A 118 -17.34 -1.16 6.78
N GLY A 119 -16.36 -0.29 6.98
CA GLY A 119 -15.27 -0.05 6.03
C GLY A 119 -15.46 1.11 5.08
N ILE A 120 -16.44 2.00 5.31
CA ILE A 120 -16.61 3.22 4.51
C ILE A 120 -15.84 4.37 5.20
N PRO A 121 -14.78 4.91 4.58
CA PRO A 121 -14.07 6.07 5.12
C PRO A 121 -15.00 7.30 5.23
N PRO A 122 -14.72 8.24 6.15
CA PRO A 122 -15.48 9.48 6.25
C PRO A 122 -15.34 10.30 4.97
N GLN A 123 -16.38 11.08 4.66
CA GLN A 123 -16.27 12.09 3.62
C GLN A 123 -15.32 13.20 4.08
N VAL A 124 -14.40 13.59 3.21
CA VAL A 124 -13.52 14.74 3.42
C VAL A 124 -14.15 15.99 2.82
N PRO A 125 -14.01 17.18 3.45
CA PRO A 125 -14.61 18.41 2.93
C PRO A 125 -14.10 18.79 1.53
N ARG A 126 -12.84 18.47 1.25
CA ARG A 126 -12.15 18.72 -0.02
C ARG A 126 -11.39 17.45 -0.45
N PRO A 127 -11.35 17.14 -1.76
CA PRO A 127 -10.55 16.02 -2.27
C PRO A 127 -9.06 16.18 -1.92
N VAL A 128 -8.38 15.09 -1.57
CA VAL A 128 -6.98 15.12 -1.11
C VAL A 128 -6.04 14.53 -2.18
N ILE A 129 -5.08 15.34 -2.63
CA ILE A 129 -3.92 14.85 -3.38
C ILE A 129 -2.83 14.47 -2.37
N VAL A 130 -2.51 13.19 -2.29
CA VAL A 130 -1.38 12.70 -1.51
C VAL A 130 -0.11 12.80 -2.35
N LEU A 131 0.80 13.68 -1.95
CA LEU A 131 2.14 13.78 -2.53
C LEU A 131 3.11 12.98 -1.67
N VAL A 132 3.57 11.83 -2.15
CA VAL A 132 4.55 11.01 -1.43
C VAL A 132 5.93 11.65 -1.58
N VAL A 133 6.59 11.93 -0.46
CA VAL A 133 7.91 12.54 -0.41
C VAL A 133 8.94 11.54 0.08
N ARG A 134 10.14 11.59 -0.51
CA ARG A 134 11.30 10.74 -0.18
C ARG A 134 12.54 11.63 -0.12
N GLU A 135 13.53 11.23 0.66
CA GLU A 135 14.76 12.04 0.87
C GLU A 135 16.07 11.36 0.43
N SER A 136 16.07 10.04 0.20
CA SER A 136 17.32 9.28 -0.03
C SER A 136 17.39 8.64 -1.41
N ARG A 137 16.66 7.55 -1.63
CA ARG A 137 16.57 6.84 -2.92
C ARG A 137 15.29 7.22 -3.63
N ARG A 138 15.35 7.47 -4.94
CA ARG A 138 14.18 7.78 -5.76
C ARG A 138 13.45 9.05 -5.33
N TRP A 139 14.15 9.98 -4.70
CA TRP A 139 13.56 11.26 -4.32
C TRP A 139 13.42 12.18 -5.54
N LEU A 140 12.50 13.14 -5.47
CA LEU A 140 12.38 14.18 -6.48
C LEU A 140 13.25 15.37 -6.09
N LYS A 141 14.20 15.75 -6.94
CA LYS A 141 15.06 16.93 -6.75
C LYS A 141 14.26 18.23 -6.67
N ASN A 142 13.13 18.27 -7.35
CA ASN A 142 12.23 19.41 -7.44
C ASN A 142 10.86 19.17 -6.77
N ASN A 143 10.85 18.45 -5.63
CA ASN A 143 9.64 18.22 -4.82
C ASN A 143 8.84 19.51 -4.59
N ASP A 144 9.51 20.59 -4.19
CA ASP A 144 8.85 21.88 -3.94
C ASP A 144 8.14 22.42 -5.19
N GLN A 145 8.77 22.32 -6.37
CA GLN A 145 8.16 22.79 -7.62
C GLN A 145 6.93 21.96 -7.99
N VAL A 146 7.00 20.63 -7.80
CA VAL A 146 5.85 19.74 -8.00
C VAL A 146 4.72 20.10 -7.04
N ARG A 147 5.02 20.27 -5.74
CA ARG A 147 4.03 20.66 -4.72
C ARG A 147 3.35 21.97 -5.06
N GLU A 148 4.12 23.02 -5.36
CA GLU A 148 3.55 24.35 -5.63
C GLU A 148 2.72 24.35 -6.93
N ALA A 149 3.14 23.60 -7.96
CA ALA A 149 2.32 23.43 -9.14
C ALA A 149 1.02 22.66 -8.85
N LEU A 150 1.05 21.60 -8.04
CA LEU A 150 -0.17 20.90 -7.65
C LEU A 150 -1.13 21.85 -6.90
N LYS A 151 -0.63 22.67 -5.97
CA LYS A 151 -1.46 23.69 -5.29
C LYS A 151 -2.04 24.72 -6.26
N GLN A 152 -1.23 25.20 -7.20
CA GLN A 152 -1.62 26.22 -8.17
C GLN A 152 -2.69 25.70 -9.14
N TYR A 153 -2.51 24.49 -9.69
CA TYR A 153 -3.35 23.95 -10.76
C TYR A 153 -4.54 23.14 -10.25
N PHE A 154 -4.55 22.74 -8.98
CA PHE A 154 -5.66 22.03 -8.33
C PHE A 154 -6.13 22.77 -7.06
N PRO A 155 -6.58 24.03 -7.15
CA PRO A 155 -6.89 24.88 -6.00
C PRO A 155 -8.10 24.40 -5.17
N ASP A 156 -8.89 23.46 -5.69
CA ASP A 156 -10.00 22.83 -4.98
C ASP A 156 -9.60 21.53 -4.25
N HIS A 157 -8.34 21.14 -4.34
CA HIS A 157 -7.79 19.98 -3.64
C HIS A 157 -6.91 20.42 -2.47
N ASP A 158 -6.89 19.60 -1.43
CA ASP A 158 -5.89 19.71 -0.37
C ASP A 158 -4.66 18.89 -0.76
N ILE A 159 -3.48 19.52 -0.76
CA ILE A 159 -2.22 18.84 -1.04
C ILE A 159 -1.59 18.42 0.28
N VAL A 160 -1.50 17.10 0.52
CA VAL A 160 -0.93 16.54 1.74
C VAL A 160 0.34 15.77 1.41
N GLU A 161 1.45 16.21 1.99
CA GLU A 161 2.72 15.49 1.88
C GLU A 161 2.74 14.26 2.79
N PHE A 162 3.15 13.13 2.23
CA PHE A 162 3.28 11.87 2.93
C PHE A 162 4.75 11.45 3.00
N TRP A 163 5.29 11.44 4.23
CA TRP A 163 6.69 11.15 4.53
C TRP A 163 6.94 9.71 5.00
N GLY A 164 5.89 8.90 5.17
CA GLY A 164 6.00 7.53 5.68
C GLY A 164 6.36 7.45 7.17
N ILE A 165 6.09 8.52 7.93
CA ILE A 165 6.41 8.62 9.37
C ILE A 165 5.11 8.57 10.18
N GLY A 166 5.19 7.97 11.38
CA GLY A 166 4.08 7.89 12.33
C GLY A 166 3.24 6.62 12.20
N PRO A 167 2.15 6.52 12.97
CA PRO A 167 1.37 5.27 13.08
C PRO A 167 0.75 4.85 11.75
N ILE A 168 0.87 3.57 11.40
CA ILE A 168 0.35 2.96 10.17
C ILE A 168 -1.14 3.19 9.99
N ILE A 169 -1.93 3.13 11.06
CA ILE A 169 -3.36 3.44 10.97
C ILE A 169 -3.62 4.85 10.41
N ARG A 170 -2.80 5.85 10.77
CA ARG A 170 -2.93 7.22 10.26
C ARG A 170 -2.49 7.32 8.81
N GLN A 171 -1.42 6.61 8.44
CA GLN A 171 -0.97 6.52 7.06
C GLN A 171 -2.08 5.90 6.18
N MET A 172 -2.63 4.76 6.57
CA MET A 172 -3.71 4.10 5.84
C MET A 172 -4.99 4.94 5.79
N GLN A 173 -5.33 5.66 6.85
CA GLN A 173 -6.48 6.58 6.87
C GLN A 173 -6.32 7.72 5.86
N LEU A 174 -5.13 8.33 5.74
CA LEU A 174 -4.83 9.34 4.72
C LEU A 174 -5.08 8.79 3.31
N PHE A 175 -4.52 7.61 3.02
CA PHE A 175 -4.67 6.99 1.72
C PHE A 175 -6.12 6.55 1.45
N ALA A 176 -6.88 6.13 2.47
CA ALA A 176 -8.29 5.78 2.35
C ALA A 176 -9.19 6.95 1.92
N THR A 177 -8.71 8.19 2.04
CA THR A 177 -9.39 9.40 1.58
C THR A 177 -8.73 10.07 0.37
N ALA A 178 -7.68 9.46 -0.20
CA ALA A 178 -6.93 10.04 -1.32
C ALA A 178 -7.79 10.09 -2.60
N SER A 179 -7.93 11.29 -3.18
CA SER A 179 -8.53 11.47 -4.50
C SER A 179 -7.50 11.34 -5.63
N VAL A 180 -6.22 11.61 -5.34
CA VAL A 180 -5.09 11.38 -6.24
C VAL A 180 -3.87 10.99 -5.41
N ILE A 181 -3.03 10.10 -5.92
CA ILE A 181 -1.71 9.81 -5.38
C ILE A 181 -0.67 10.21 -6.41
N VAL A 182 0.23 11.12 -6.04
CA VAL A 182 1.42 11.48 -6.83
C VAL A 182 2.63 11.04 -6.03
N ALA A 183 3.46 10.16 -6.59
CA ALA A 183 4.55 9.58 -5.83
C ALA A 183 5.74 9.21 -6.70
N PRO A 184 6.98 9.43 -6.23
CA PRO A 184 8.12 8.70 -6.78
C PRO A 184 7.98 7.18 -6.57
N HIS A 185 8.61 6.39 -7.44
CA HIS A 185 8.68 4.94 -7.28
C HIS A 185 9.22 4.55 -5.88
N GLY A 186 8.47 3.74 -5.13
CA GLY A 186 8.88 3.30 -3.80
C GLY A 186 7.73 2.88 -2.89
N ALA A 187 8.06 2.23 -1.78
CA ALA A 187 7.10 1.47 -0.97
C ALA A 187 5.95 2.30 -0.39
N GLY A 188 6.07 3.63 -0.32
CA GLY A 188 4.96 4.50 0.07
C GLY A 188 3.72 4.36 -0.82
N LEU A 189 3.91 4.03 -2.11
CA LEU A 189 2.82 3.76 -3.06
C LEU A 189 1.95 2.55 -2.64
N SER A 190 2.49 1.61 -1.87
CA SER A 190 1.76 0.41 -1.43
C SER A 190 0.51 0.74 -0.61
N ASN A 191 0.49 1.90 0.05
CA ASN A 191 -0.67 2.38 0.80
C ASN A 191 -1.92 2.61 -0.07
N MET A 192 -1.78 2.64 -1.41
CA MET A 192 -2.93 2.65 -2.32
C MET A 192 -3.91 1.49 -2.07
N VAL A 193 -3.46 0.39 -1.42
CA VAL A 193 -4.33 -0.70 -0.97
C VAL A 193 -5.57 -0.21 -0.20
N ALA A 194 -5.46 0.89 0.53
CA ALA A 194 -6.56 1.50 1.27
C ALA A 194 -7.39 2.51 0.47
N SER A 195 -6.88 3.03 -0.66
CA SER A 195 -7.44 4.19 -1.38
C SER A 195 -8.71 3.88 -2.16
N PRO A 196 -9.67 4.80 -2.33
CA PRO A 196 -10.93 4.55 -3.04
C PRO A 196 -10.81 3.86 -4.41
N LEU A 197 -11.89 3.23 -4.88
CA LEU A 197 -11.89 2.65 -6.24
C LEU A 197 -11.59 3.75 -7.28
N HIS A 198 -10.91 3.35 -8.35
CA HIS A 198 -10.48 4.23 -9.43
C HIS A 198 -9.59 5.40 -9.01
N THR A 199 -9.00 5.43 -7.80
CA THR A 199 -8.05 6.50 -7.41
C THR A 199 -6.95 6.66 -8.47
N PRO A 200 -6.78 7.87 -9.06
CA PRO A 200 -5.61 8.26 -9.82
C PRO A 200 -4.30 7.99 -9.09
N VAL A 201 -3.41 7.26 -9.74
CA VAL A 201 -2.04 7.03 -9.27
C VAL A 201 -1.06 7.48 -10.35
N LEU A 202 -0.32 8.54 -10.07
CA LEU A 202 0.82 8.98 -10.87
C LEU A 202 2.12 8.52 -10.19
N GLU A 203 2.72 7.47 -10.74
CA GLU A 203 4.07 7.06 -10.37
C GLU A 203 5.11 7.88 -11.13
N ILE A 204 6.13 8.40 -10.45
CA ILE A 204 7.29 9.07 -11.03
C ILE A 204 8.50 8.17 -10.85
N GLY A 205 8.95 7.56 -11.94
CA GLY A 205 10.06 6.63 -11.89
C GLY A 205 10.42 6.12 -13.26
N SER A 206 11.70 5.75 -13.41
CA SER A 206 12.22 5.20 -14.65
C SER A 206 11.44 3.96 -15.08
N PRO A 207 11.24 3.72 -16.39
CA PRO A 207 10.75 2.44 -16.91
C PRO A 207 11.58 1.23 -16.46
N ASP A 208 12.85 1.42 -16.08
CA ASP A 208 13.71 0.37 -15.53
C ASP A 208 13.31 -0.06 -14.11
N CYS A 209 12.44 0.71 -13.43
CA CYS A 209 11.82 0.28 -12.18
C CYS A 209 10.80 -0.82 -12.43
N SER A 210 10.73 -1.78 -11.49
CA SER A 210 9.75 -2.87 -11.54
C SER A 210 8.31 -2.33 -11.70
N ALA A 211 7.46 -3.10 -12.38
CA ALA A 211 6.06 -2.75 -12.60
C ALA A 211 5.14 -3.08 -11.41
N CYS A 212 5.69 -3.24 -10.20
CA CYS A 212 4.96 -3.74 -9.04
C CYS A 212 3.75 -2.85 -8.66
N TYR A 213 3.91 -1.52 -8.69
CA TYR A 213 2.82 -0.60 -8.37
C TYR A 213 1.78 -0.49 -9.50
N LEU A 214 2.19 -0.67 -10.77
CA LEU A 214 1.23 -0.82 -11.87
C LEU A 214 0.37 -2.07 -11.65
N HIS A 215 1.00 -3.22 -11.36
CA HIS A 215 0.24 -4.44 -11.10
C HIS A 215 -0.71 -4.27 -9.92
N LEU A 216 -0.24 -3.70 -8.80
CA LEU A 216 -1.08 -3.42 -7.64
C LEU A 216 -2.25 -2.49 -7.99
N ALA A 217 -2.00 -1.39 -8.69
CA ALA A 217 -3.01 -0.44 -9.11
C ALA A 217 -4.09 -1.12 -9.98
N LEU A 218 -3.69 -1.93 -10.97
CA LEU A 218 -4.64 -2.68 -11.79
C LEU A 218 -5.46 -3.69 -10.98
N LYS A 219 -4.85 -4.39 -10.01
CA LYS A 219 -5.56 -5.34 -9.14
C LYS A 219 -6.57 -4.67 -8.21
N LEU A 220 -6.32 -3.41 -7.85
CA LEU A 220 -7.20 -2.59 -7.02
C LEU A 220 -8.13 -1.67 -7.83
N GLN A 221 -8.15 -1.84 -9.16
CA GLN A 221 -8.97 -1.05 -10.08
C GLN A 221 -8.67 0.46 -9.99
N HIS A 222 -7.41 0.84 -9.79
CA HIS A 222 -6.97 2.22 -9.85
C HIS A 222 -6.66 2.64 -11.29
N VAL A 223 -6.80 3.93 -11.57
CA VAL A 223 -6.35 4.52 -12.83
C VAL A 223 -4.90 4.93 -12.67
N TYR A 224 -4.02 4.47 -13.54
CA TYR A 224 -2.59 4.55 -13.33
C TYR A 224 -1.85 5.16 -14.51
N ALA A 225 -0.87 6.03 -14.24
CA ALA A 225 0.13 6.47 -15.20
C ALA A 225 1.52 6.47 -14.56
N ARG A 226 2.55 6.33 -15.41
CA ARG A 226 3.96 6.48 -15.01
C ARG A 226 4.61 7.61 -15.80
N HIS A 227 5.21 8.56 -15.09
CA HIS A 227 6.11 9.56 -15.65
C HIS A 227 7.57 9.07 -15.47
N PRO A 228 8.45 9.12 -16.49
CA PRO A 228 9.80 8.55 -16.43
C PRO A 228 10.73 9.22 -15.40
N GLY A 229 10.37 10.42 -14.96
CA GLY A 229 11.04 11.15 -13.88
C GLY A 229 12.24 11.97 -14.34
N THR A 230 12.74 11.78 -15.55
CA THR A 230 13.79 12.58 -16.18
C THR A 230 13.53 12.69 -17.68
N LYS A 231 14.24 13.60 -18.37
CA LYS A 231 14.25 13.65 -19.85
C LYS A 231 15.09 12.53 -20.47
N GLU A 232 15.93 11.87 -19.67
CA GLU A 232 16.79 10.79 -20.13
C GLU A 232 15.96 9.54 -20.43
N ARG A 233 16.27 8.89 -21.56
CA ARG A 233 15.52 7.70 -22.01
C ARG A 233 15.64 6.51 -21.05
N ARG A 234 16.72 6.44 -20.27
CA ARG A 234 16.99 5.43 -19.25
C ARG A 234 17.75 6.05 -18.10
N THR A 235 17.23 5.88 -16.90
CA THR A 235 17.88 6.24 -15.65
C THR A 235 17.71 5.06 -14.69
N ALA A 236 18.76 4.70 -13.94
CA ALA A 236 18.65 3.59 -13.00
C ALA A 236 17.49 3.79 -12.02
N CYS A 237 16.80 2.71 -11.66
CA CYS A 237 15.66 2.82 -10.75
C CYS A 237 16.02 3.42 -9.40
N ALA A 238 17.26 3.31 -8.91
CA ALA A 238 17.66 3.87 -7.62
C ALA A 238 17.94 5.39 -7.62
N SER A 239 18.02 6.01 -8.81
CA SER A 239 18.41 7.40 -8.98
C SER A 239 17.39 8.39 -8.41
N ALA A 240 17.84 9.63 -8.18
CA ALA A 240 16.94 10.76 -7.98
C ALA A 240 16.27 11.15 -9.31
N TYR A 241 15.07 11.72 -9.22
CA TYR A 241 14.28 12.16 -10.37
C TYR A 241 14.09 13.67 -10.34
N GLU A 242 13.85 14.26 -11.51
CA GLU A 242 13.54 15.67 -11.68
C GLU A 242 12.49 15.79 -12.80
N PRO A 243 11.23 15.43 -12.51
CA PRO A 243 10.16 15.42 -13.51
C PRO A 243 9.87 16.82 -14.04
N ASN A 244 9.44 16.89 -15.30
CA ASN A 244 8.84 18.10 -15.85
C ASN A 244 7.50 18.36 -15.17
N VAL A 245 7.40 19.51 -14.49
CA VAL A 245 6.24 19.88 -13.68
C VAL A 245 4.97 20.03 -14.52
N ASP A 246 5.06 20.58 -15.73
CA ASP A 246 3.91 20.72 -16.63
C ASP A 246 3.38 19.37 -17.09
N GLU A 247 4.28 18.40 -17.31
CA GLU A 247 3.90 17.03 -17.64
C GLU A 247 3.23 16.32 -16.46
N VAL A 248 3.71 16.54 -15.24
CA VAL A 248 3.06 16.04 -14.02
C VAL A 248 1.64 16.58 -13.90
N VAL A 249 1.45 17.90 -14.02
CA VAL A 249 0.12 18.54 -13.95
C VAL A 249 -0.80 18.01 -15.05
N ARG A 250 -0.31 17.91 -16.29
CA ARG A 250 -1.07 17.37 -17.42
C ARG A 250 -1.49 15.92 -17.18
N LEU A 251 -0.60 15.08 -16.66
CA LEU A 251 -0.91 13.68 -16.36
C LEU A 251 -1.92 13.56 -15.22
N VAL A 252 -1.81 14.36 -14.16
CA VAL A 252 -2.80 14.36 -13.07
C VAL A 252 -4.19 14.76 -13.60
N ARG A 253 -4.27 15.76 -14.47
CA ARG A 253 -5.55 16.15 -15.11
C ARG A 253 -6.14 15.00 -15.93
N GLY A 254 -5.33 14.37 -16.78
CA GLY A 254 -5.77 13.23 -17.59
C GLY A 254 -6.21 12.03 -16.74
N LEU A 255 -5.54 11.77 -15.61
CA LEU A 255 -5.94 10.72 -14.68
C LEU A 255 -7.27 11.03 -13.98
N LEU A 256 -7.52 12.29 -13.62
CA LEU A 256 -8.80 12.72 -13.05
C LEU A 256 -9.95 12.56 -14.05
N GLU A 257 -9.74 12.91 -15.33
CA GLU A 257 -10.70 12.67 -16.40
C GLU A 257 -10.97 11.17 -16.60
N ALA A 258 -9.92 10.35 -16.62
CA ALA A 258 -10.04 8.89 -16.73
C ALA A 258 -10.74 8.28 -15.51
N LYS A 259 -10.54 8.82 -14.29
CA LYS A 259 -11.32 8.42 -13.11
C LYS A 259 -12.81 8.71 -13.31
N GLN A 260 -13.18 9.89 -13.79
CA GLN A 260 -14.59 10.23 -14.03
C GLN A 260 -15.24 9.27 -15.02
N GLN A 261 -14.51 8.86 -16.07
CA GLN A 261 -14.98 7.87 -17.04
C GLN A 261 -15.16 6.50 -16.39
N ALA A 262 -14.19 6.04 -15.59
CA ALA A 262 -14.29 4.77 -14.87
C ALA A 262 -15.45 4.74 -13.88
N ASP A 263 -15.62 5.80 -13.08
CA ASP A 263 -16.73 5.94 -12.12
C ASP A 263 -18.10 5.97 -12.82
N ALA A 264 -18.19 6.48 -14.06
CA ALA A 264 -19.42 6.49 -14.83
C ALA A 264 -19.77 5.13 -15.46
N MET A 265 -18.78 4.27 -15.69
CA MET A 265 -18.96 2.92 -16.24
C MET A 265 -19.31 1.88 -15.17
N ASP A 266 -18.97 2.14 -13.91
CA ASP A 266 -19.28 1.25 -12.79
C ASP A 266 -20.71 1.59 -12.29
N PRO A 267 -21.70 0.69 -12.46
CA PRO A 267 -23.08 1.02 -12.10
C PRO A 267 -23.18 1.35 -10.60
N PRO A 268 -24.03 2.32 -10.20
CA PRO A 268 -24.21 2.63 -8.80
C PRO A 268 -24.59 1.37 -8.03
N ASN A 269 -23.82 1.05 -6.99
CA ASN A 269 -24.08 -0.10 -6.13
C ASN A 269 -25.56 -0.07 -5.69
N PRO A 270 -26.38 -1.07 -6.08
CA PRO A 270 -27.81 -1.10 -5.74
C PRO A 270 -28.05 -1.17 -4.22
N PHE A 271 -27.01 -1.40 -3.42
CA PHE A 271 -27.07 -1.44 -1.97
C PHE A 271 -26.67 -0.13 -1.26
N ARG A 272 -26.49 0.99 -1.97
CA ARG A 272 -26.20 2.30 -1.34
C ARG A 272 -27.33 2.84 -0.43
N HIS A 273 -28.51 2.24 -0.46
CA HIS A 273 -29.70 2.68 0.29
C HIS A 273 -30.16 1.71 1.40
N PHE A 274 -29.35 0.72 1.79
CA PHE A 274 -29.65 -0.19 2.91
C PHE A 274 -28.70 -0.01 4.08
#